data_AF-A0A432F6W4-F1
#
_entry.id   AF-A0A432F6W4-F1
#
_cell.length_a   1.000
_cell.length_b   1.000
_cell.length_c   1.000
_cell.angle_alpha   90.00
_cell.angle_beta   90.00
_cell.angle_gamma   90.00
#
_symmetry.space_group_name_H-M   'P 1'
#
loop_
_entity.id
_entity.type
_entity.pdbx_description
1 polymer ?
#
loop_
_entity_poly.entity_id
_entity_poly.type
_entity_poly.pdbx_seq_one_letter_code
_entity_poly.pdbx_strand_id
1 'polypeptide(L)' 'MDTFLVFYGYLSLAFGWGFYAVVFTSFGLAIFVHLKEKNLYKTAERFIRSMVTLGVINLIIAFLFSSFATFKWFLNS' A
#
# COMPACT_ATOMS: atom_id res chain seq x y z
N MET A 1 -15.07 17.22 -20.56
CA MET A 1 -14.42 15.94 -20.91
C MET A 1 -13.20 15.71 -20.01
N ASP A 2 -12.45 16.77 -19.68
CA ASP A 2 -11.22 16.71 -18.87
C ASP A 2 -11.45 16.28 -17.41
N THR A 3 -12.49 16.78 -16.74
CA THR A 3 -12.82 16.41 -15.34
C THR A 3 -13.20 14.94 -15.20
N PHE A 4 -13.85 14.36 -16.21
CA PHE A 4 -14.23 12.95 -16.23
C PHE A 4 -13.01 12.04 -16.42
N LEU A 5 -12.07 12.44 -17.27
CA LEU A 5 -10.81 11.71 -17.49
C LEU A 5 -9.91 11.73 -16.24
N VAL A 6 -9.84 12.89 -15.58
CA VAL A 6 -9.10 13.07 -14.32
C VAL A 6 -9.70 12.21 -13.21
N PHE A 7 -11.02 12.20 -13.06
CA PHE A 7 -11.71 11.35 -12.08
C PHE A 7 -11.42 9.85 -12.30
N TYR A 8 -11.52 9.36 -13.54
CA TYR A 8 -11.21 7.97 -13.85
C TYR A 8 -9.72 7.63 -13.67
N GLY A 9 -8.82 8.58 -13.93
CA GLY A 9 -7.40 8.43 -13.64
C GLY A 9 -7.13 8.19 -12.15
N TYR A 10 -7.74 8.99 -11.27
CA TYR A 10 -7.64 8.80 -9.81
C TYR A 10 -8.31 7.51 -9.35
N LEU A 11 -9.47 7.16 -9.91
CA LEU A 11 -10.17 5.92 -9.58
C LEU A 11 -9.32 4.69 -9.96
N SER A 12 -8.72 4.69 -11.16
CA SER A 12 -7.81 3.62 -11.61
C SER A 12 -6.58 3.49 -10.72
N LEU A 13 -6.00 4.60 -10.28
CA LEU A 13 -4.88 4.60 -9.34
C LEU A 13 -5.29 4.02 -7.98
N ALA A 14 -6.44 4.41 -7.45
CA ALA A 14 -6.97 3.87 -6.20
C ALA A 14 -7.22 2.36 -6.29
N PHE A 15 -7.79 1.88 -7.40
CA PHE A 15 -7.94 0.45 -7.66
C PHE A 15 -6.59 -0.28 -7.76
N GLY A 16 -5.58 0.31 -8.42
CA GLY A 16 -4.23 -0.25 -8.50
C GLY A 16 -3.58 -0.41 -7.13
N TRP A 17 -3.72 0.59 -6.25
CA TRP A 17 -3.24 0.53 -4.87
C TRP A 17 -4.00 -0.49 -4.03
N GLY A 18 -5.32 -0.57 -4.17
CA GLY A 18 -6.14 -1.58 -3.50
C GLY A 18 -5.77 -2.99 -3.91
N PHE A 19 -5.56 -3.22 -5.22
CA PHE A 19 -5.10 -4.50 -5.75
C PHE A 19 -3.72 -4.87 -5.21
N TYR A 20 -2.78 -3.93 -5.20
CA TYR A 20 -1.45 -4.13 -4.62
C TYR A 20 -1.53 -4.55 -3.15
N ALA A 21 -2.36 -3.89 -2.34
CA ALA A 21 -2.54 -4.24 -0.93
C ALA A 21 -3.08 -5.67 -0.75
N VAL A 22 -4.07 -6.08 -1.55
CA VAL A 22 -4.63 -7.44 -1.50
C VAL A 22 -3.58 -8.50 -1.87
N VAL A 23 -2.80 -8.27 -2.93
CA VAL A 23 -1.71 -9.17 -3.34
C VAL A 23 -0.66 -9.28 -2.25
N PHE A 24 -0.27 -8.14 -1.67
CA PHE A 24 0.73 -8.07 -0.60
C PHE A 24 0.29 -8.84 0.65
N THR A 25 -0.97 -8.68 1.09
CA THR A 25 -1.52 -9.44 2.22
C THR A 25 -1.63 -10.93 1.91
N SER A 26 -2.07 -11.30 0.71
CA SER A 26 -2.19 -12.70 0.28
C SER A 26 -0.83 -13.41 0.26
N PHE A 27 0.21 -12.73 -0.26
CA PHE A 27 1.59 -13.21 -0.23
C PHE A 27 2.12 -13.37 1.20
N GLY A 28 1.86 -12.38 2.07
CA GLY A 28 2.22 -12.43 3.47
C GLY A 28 1.61 -13.63 4.21
N LEU A 29 0.32 -13.91 3.94
CA LEU A 29 -0.38 -15.06 4.49
C LEU A 29 0.21 -16.39 4.00
N ALA A 30 0.50 -16.52 2.70
CA ALA A 30 1.09 -17.72 2.13
C ALA A 30 2.46 -18.03 2.76
N ILE A 31 3.31 -17.03 2.92
CA ILE A 31 4.61 -17.19 3.60
C ILE A 31 4.42 -17.57 5.07
N PHE A 32 3.47 -16.95 5.77
CA PHE A 32 3.20 -17.29 7.15
C PHE A 32 2.78 -18.76 7.31
N VAL A 33 1.87 -19.24 6.46
CA VAL A 33 1.44 -20.64 6.46
C VAL A 33 2.62 -21.57 6.21
N HIS A 34 3.45 -21.27 5.21
CA HIS A 34 4.65 -22.07 4.91
C HIS A 34 5.66 -22.11 6.07
N LEU A 35 5.90 -20.97 6.74
CA LEU A 35 6.82 -20.90 7.89
C LEU A 35 6.24 -21.60 9.12
N LYS A 36 4.92 -21.55 9.30
CA LYS A 36 4.20 -22.28 10.36
C LYS A 36 4.35 -23.79 10.20
N GLU A 37 4.19 -24.32 8.99
CA GLU A 37 4.40 -25.74 8.69
C GLU A 37 5.81 -26.22 9.05
N LYS A 38 6.81 -25.32 8.96
CA LYS A 38 8.20 -25.60 9.33
C LYS A 38 8.52 -25.34 10.81
N ASN A 39 7.53 -25.06 11.66
CA ASN A 39 7.71 -24.66 13.07
C ASN A 39 8.57 -23.39 13.28
N LEU A 40 8.67 -22.52 12.28
CA LEU A 40 9.48 -21.29 12.33
C LEU A 40 8.66 -20.07 12.80
N TYR A 41 7.93 -20.20 13.90
CA TYR A 41 6.98 -19.18 14.38
C TYR A 41 7.61 -17.81 14.63
N LYS A 42 8.78 -17.76 15.29
CA LYS A 42 9.49 -16.48 15.55
C LYS A 42 9.90 -15.77 14.26
N THR A 43 10.29 -16.54 13.23
CA THR A 43 10.66 -15.98 11.92
C THR A 43 9.43 -15.48 11.19
N ALA A 44 8.33 -16.23 11.23
CA ALA A 44 7.05 -15.83 10.65
C ALA A 44 6.50 -14.54 11.30
N GLU A 45 6.58 -14.43 12.62
CA GLU A 45 6.17 -13.24 13.37
C GLU A 45 7.02 -12.00 12.99
N ARG A 46 8.35 -12.16 12.94
CA ARG A 46 9.26 -11.10 12.49
C ARG A 46 8.99 -10.67 11.06
N PHE A 47 8.73 -11.63 10.17
CA PHE A 47 8.41 -11.36 8.78
C PHE A 47 7.11 -10.54 8.63
N ILE A 48 6.03 -10.96 9.30
CA ILE A 48 4.77 -10.21 9.29
C ILE A 48 4.97 -8.81 9.87
N ARG A 49 5.67 -8.66 11.01
CA ARG A 49 5.96 -7.34 11.59
C ARG A 49 6.69 -6.44 10.61
N SER A 50 7.72 -6.95 9.93
CA SER A 50 8.47 -6.20 8.91
C SER A 50 7.57 -5.80 7.74
N MET A 51 6.74 -6.71 7.24
CA MET A 51 5.78 -6.42 6.17
C MET A 51 4.79 -5.33 6.55
N VAL A 52 4.19 -5.41 7.74
CA VAL A 52 3.25 -4.40 8.24
C VAL A 52 3.96 -3.05 8.39
N THR A 53 5.17 -3.04 8.95
CA THR A 53 5.94 -1.81 9.14
C THR A 53 6.24 -1.14 7.80
N LEU A 54 6.71 -1.90 6.80
CA LEU A 54 6.95 -1.37 5.46
C LEU A 54 5.68 -0.86 4.79
N GLY A 55 4.55 -1.59 4.93
CA GLY A 55 3.26 -1.16 4.40
C GLY A 55 2.78 0.16 5.02
N VAL A 56 2.92 0.32 6.33
CA VAL A 56 2.55 1.55 7.04
C VAL A 56 3.45 2.71 6.64
N ILE A 57 4.76 2.51 6.55
CA ILE A 57 5.70 3.54 6.08
C ILE A 57 5.34 4.00 4.66
N ASN A 58 5.02 3.06 3.77
CA ASN A 58 4.64 3.40 2.40
C ASN A 58 3.35 4.23 2.34
N LEU A 59 2.35 3.91 3.17
CA LEU A 59 1.12 4.71 3.30
C LEU A 59 1.39 6.13 3.80
N ILE A 60 2.28 6.28 4.79
CA ILE A 60 2.66 7.60 5.32
C ILE A 60 3.35 8.43 4.24
N ILE A 61 4.30 7.84 3.50
CA ILE A 61 5.00 8.52 2.40
C ILE A 61 4.00 8.94 1.32
N ALA A 62 3.11 8.04 0.90
CA ALA A 62 2.09 8.33 -0.11
C ALA A 62 1.18 9.49 0.33
N PHE A 63 0.74 9.49 1.60
CA PHE A 63 -0.07 10.57 2.18
C PHE A 63 0.66 11.92 2.20
N LEU A 64 1.95 11.94 2.55
CA LEU A 64 2.76 13.15 2.56
C LEU A 64 2.94 13.71 1.14
N PHE A 65 3.24 12.85 0.16
CA PHE A 65 3.37 13.26 -1.24
C PHE A 65 2.04 13.79 -1.80
N SER A 66 0.91 13.12 -1.54
CA SER A 66 -0.40 13.59 -2.00
C SER A 66 -0.79 14.91 -1.35
N SER A 67 -0.51 15.08 -0.06
CA SER A 67 -0.80 16.32 0.68
C SER A 67 0.06 17.47 0.14
N PHE A 68 1.35 17.23 -0.10
CA PHE A 68 2.25 18.23 -0.67
C PHE A 68 1.84 18.63 -2.09
N ALA A 69 1.51 17.67 -2.95
CA ALA A 69 1.05 17.94 -4.31
C ALA A 69 -0.25 18.78 -4.30
N THR A 70 -1.18 18.45 -3.40
CA THR A 70 -2.44 19.19 -3.23
C THR A 70 -2.19 20.62 -2.73
N PHE A 71 -1.32 20.79 -1.73
CA PHE A 71 -0.95 22.10 -1.22
C PHE A 71 -0.27 22.98 -2.28
N LYS A 72 0.66 22.39 -3.04
CA LYS A 72 1.31 23.07 -4.16
C LYS A 72 0.31 23.50 -5.24
N TRP A 73 -0.65 22.64 -5.57
CA TRP A 73 -1.71 22.98 -6.53
C TRP A 73 -2.56 24.14 -6.03
N PHE A 74 -2.94 24.14 -4.75
CA PHE A 74 -3.72 25.21 -4.13
C PHE A 74 -3.01 26.57 -4.12
N LEU A 75 -1.68 26.59 -3.93
CA LEU A 75 -0.90 27.84 -3.98
C LEU A 75 -0.66 28.38 -5.40
N ASN A 76 -0.74 27.53 -6.42
CA ASN A 76 -0.51 27.88 -7.82
C ASN A 76 -1.82 28.13 -8.61
N SER A 77 -2.99 27.97 -7.99
CA SER A 77 -4.31 28.34 -8.54
C SER A 77 -4.76 29.68 -7.98
#